data_AF-A0A7K2MV79-F1
#
_entry.id   AF-A0A7K2MV79-F1
#
_cell.length_a   1.000
_cell.length_b   1.000
_cell.length_c   1.000
_cell.angle_alpha   90.00
_cell.angle_beta   90.00
_cell.angle_gamma   90.00
#
_symmetry.space_group_name_H-M   'P 1'
#
loop_
_entity.id
_entity.type
_entity.pdbx_description
1 polymer ?
#
loop_
_entity_poly.entity_id
_entity_poly.type
_entity_poly.pdbx_seq_one_letter_code
_entity_poly.pdbx_strand_id
1 'polypeptide(L)' 'VIDTSRNGNGAPPDGEWCDPAGRRIGRAPTLSTGMGRVDAYLWVKLPGESDGCKGEPGTFTPSYAYDLAR' A
#
# COMPACT_ATOMS: atom_id res chain seq x y z
N VAL A 1 -8.86 -12.53 2.26
CA VAL A 1 -7.75 -11.80 1.56
C VAL A 1 -7.21 -10.65 2.41
N ILE A 2 -6.00 -10.15 2.14
CA ILE A 2 -5.37 -9.00 2.82
C ILE A 2 -4.76 -8.06 1.77
N ASP A 3 -4.98 -6.74 1.91
CA ASP A 3 -4.30 -5.74 1.07
C ASP A 3 -2.86 -5.52 1.56
N THR A 4 -1.90 -5.82 0.68
CA THR A 4 -0.46 -5.66 0.88
C THR A 4 0.15 -4.61 -0.04
N SER A 5 -0.66 -3.72 -0.61
CA SER A 5 -0.22 -2.67 -1.53
C SER A 5 0.86 -1.76 -0.94
N ARG A 6 0.66 -1.24 0.27
CA ARG A 6 1.51 -0.19 0.89
C ARG A 6 1.97 -0.50 2.31
N ASN A 7 2.02 -1.78 2.71
CA ASN A 7 2.33 -2.19 4.08
C ASN A 7 3.78 -2.68 4.29
N GLY A 8 4.68 -2.52 3.33
CA GLY A 8 6.06 -3.04 3.39
C GLY A 8 6.94 -2.42 4.47
N ASN A 9 6.55 -1.26 5.00
CA ASN A 9 7.21 -0.62 6.16
C ASN A 9 6.25 -0.45 7.36
N GLY A 10 5.22 -1.29 7.44
CA GLY A 10 4.21 -1.25 8.50
C GLY A 10 3.35 0.02 8.50
N ALA A 11 2.50 0.13 9.52
CA ALA A 11 1.71 1.33 9.78
C ALA A 11 2.60 2.48 10.32
N PRO A 12 2.29 3.75 10.01
CA PRO A 12 2.99 4.86 10.61
C PRO A 12 2.66 4.99 12.10
N PRO A 13 3.50 5.69 12.88
CA PRO A 13 3.14 6.11 14.23
C PRO A 13 1.79 6.83 14.23
N ASP A 14 1.01 6.64 15.28
CA ASP A 14 -0.28 7.31 15.51
C ASP A 14 -1.40 7.04 14.48
N GLY A 15 -1.19 6.08 13.56
CA GLY A 15 -2.24 5.61 12.65
C GLY A 15 -2.61 6.59 11.54
N GLU A 16 -1.70 7.50 11.17
CA GLU A 16 -1.85 8.34 9.98
C GLU A 16 -2.16 7.46 8.74
N TRP A 17 -3.28 7.70 8.08
CA TRP A 17 -3.72 6.86 6.97
C TRP A 17 -3.66 7.57 5.62
N CYS A 18 -3.69 8.91 5.62
CA CYS A 18 -3.83 9.71 4.41
C CYS A 18 -2.45 10.08 3.83
N ASP A 19 -2.00 9.36 2.81
CA ASP A 19 -0.72 9.57 2.13
C ASP A 19 0.55 9.62 3.02
N PRO A 20 0.67 8.80 4.10
CA PRO A 20 1.78 8.90 5.05
C PRO A 20 3.13 8.70 4.38
N ALA A 21 4.13 9.47 4.84
CA ALA A 21 5.50 9.35 4.35
C ALA A 21 6.19 8.07 4.86
N GLY A 22 7.24 7.65 4.13
CA GLY A 22 8.10 6.54 4.53
C GLY A 22 7.44 5.16 4.50
N ARG A 23 6.26 5.01 3.89
CA ARG A 23 5.69 3.69 3.61
C ARG A 23 6.43 3.02 2.45
N ARG A 24 6.23 1.71 2.29
CA ARG A 24 6.80 0.93 1.18
C ARG A 24 5.77 -0.02 0.60
N ILE A 25 5.96 -0.38 -0.67
CA ILE A 25 5.19 -1.47 -1.28
C ILE A 25 5.35 -2.74 -0.45
N GLY A 26 4.24 -3.44 -0.21
CA GLY A 26 4.27 -4.70 0.51
C GLY A 26 4.48 -5.89 -0.41
N ARG A 27 4.15 -7.08 0.10
CA ARG A 27 4.26 -8.32 -0.65
C ARG A 27 3.42 -8.25 -1.93
N ALA A 28 4.01 -8.63 -3.07
CA ALA A 28 3.30 -8.69 -4.35
C ALA A 28 2.10 -9.66 -4.27
N PRO A 29 1.04 -9.45 -5.08
CA PRO A 29 -0.14 -10.30 -5.08
C PRO A 29 0.20 -11.78 -5.24
N THR A 30 -0.36 -12.64 -4.38
CA THR A 30 -0.08 -14.08 -4.39
C THR A 30 -1.14 -14.86 -3.64
N LEU A 31 -1.41 -16.09 -4.10
CA LEU A 31 -2.23 -17.08 -3.40
C LEU A 31 -1.42 -17.86 -2.35
N SER A 32 -0.08 -17.79 -2.40
CA SER A 32 0.81 -18.52 -1.50
C SER A 32 0.99 -17.78 -0.18
N THR A 33 -0.08 -17.67 0.61
CA THR A 33 -0.08 -16.89 1.86
C THR A 33 0.56 -17.62 3.03
N GLY A 34 0.53 -18.95 3.02
CA GLY A 34 0.97 -19.81 4.13
C GLY A 34 -0.01 -19.86 5.32
N MET A 35 -1.20 -19.26 5.18
CA MET A 35 -2.19 -19.16 6.25
C MET A 35 -3.53 -19.77 5.83
N GLY A 36 -4.02 -20.77 6.57
CA GLY A 36 -5.21 -21.55 6.21
C GLY A 36 -6.55 -20.79 6.17
N ARG A 37 -6.57 -19.51 6.56
CA ARG A 37 -7.76 -18.62 6.51
C ARG A 37 -7.53 -17.34 5.72
N VAL A 38 -6.43 -17.25 4.97
CA VAL A 38 -6.12 -16.09 4.12
C VAL A 38 -5.94 -16.55 2.69
N ASP A 39 -6.96 -16.31 1.87
CA ASP A 39 -6.99 -16.82 0.49
C ASP A 39 -5.91 -16.21 -0.41
N ALA A 40 -5.58 -14.93 -0.20
CA ALA A 40 -4.59 -14.22 -0.99
C ALA A 40 -4.05 -12.97 -0.28
N TYR A 41 -2.83 -12.60 -0.63
CA TYR A 41 -2.35 -11.21 -0.57
C TYR A 41 -2.65 -10.55 -1.91
N LEU A 42 -3.20 -9.34 -1.87
CA LEU A 42 -3.57 -8.57 -3.06
C LEU A 42 -3.07 -7.14 -2.90
N TRP A 43 -2.82 -6.45 -4.01
CA TRP A 43 -2.74 -5.00 -4.03
C TRP A 43 -4.12 -4.50 -4.39
N VAL A 44 -4.93 -4.25 -3.36
CA VAL A 44 -6.32 -3.78 -3.57
C VAL A 44 -6.29 -2.31 -3.92
N LYS A 45 -5.55 -1.50 -3.13
CA LYS A 45 -5.18 -0.14 -3.53
C LYS A 45 -3.98 -0.17 -4.50
N LEU A 46 -3.97 0.76 -5.44
CA LEU A 46 -2.90 0.94 -6.41
C LEU A 46 -1.79 1.83 -5.81
N PRO A 47 -0.55 1.33 -5.60
CA PRO A 47 0.55 2.15 -5.10
C PRO A 47 0.85 3.33 -6.03
N GLY A 48 0.90 4.54 -5.47
CA GLY A 48 1.12 5.78 -6.22
C GLY A 48 -0.14 6.63 -6.45
N GLU A 49 -1.33 6.09 -6.16
CA GLU A 49 -2.55 6.89 -6.10
C GLU A 49 -2.73 7.57 -4.74
N SER A 50 -3.11 8.84 -4.75
CA SER A 50 -3.43 9.63 -3.56
C SER A 50 -4.60 9.05 -2.76
N ASP A 51 -4.53 9.16 -1.43
CA ASP A 51 -5.63 8.97 -0.49
C ASP A 51 -6.47 10.23 -0.30
N GLY A 52 -5.94 11.41 -0.68
CA GLY A 52 -6.63 12.70 -0.61
C GLY A 52 -5.80 13.86 -0.03
N CYS A 53 -4.60 13.59 0.50
CA CYS A 53 -3.78 14.58 1.18
C CYS A 53 -2.62 15.11 0.33
N LYS A 54 -2.22 14.36 -0.72
CA LYS A 54 -1.22 14.80 -1.72
C LYS A 54 -1.83 15.17 -3.07
N GLY A 55 -3.15 15.08 -3.20
CA GLY A 55 -3.92 15.37 -4.40
C GLY A 55 -5.31 14.72 -4.32
N GLU A 56 -6.14 14.90 -5.34
CA GLU A 56 -7.48 14.29 -5.40
C GLU A 56 -7.40 12.76 -5.21
N PRO A 57 -8.27 12.14 -4.38
CA PRO A 57 -8.26 10.69 -4.16
C PRO A 57 -8.28 9.90 -5.46
N GLY A 58 -7.39 8.91 -5.56
CA GLY A 58 -7.24 8.08 -6.77
C GLY A 58 -6.32 8.68 -7.84
N THR A 59 -5.85 9.92 -7.69
CA THR A 59 -4.92 10.52 -8.65
C THR A 59 -3.55 9.87 -8.55
N PHE A 60 -3.08 9.29 -9.66
CA PHE A 60 -1.74 8.72 -9.75
C PHE A 60 -0.67 9.81 -9.85
N THR A 61 0.35 9.71 -9.00
CA THR A 61 1.53 10.57 -9.07
C THR A 61 2.80 9.71 -9.17
N PRO A 62 3.61 9.84 -10.24
CA PRO A 62 4.79 9.00 -10.44
C PRO A 62 5.82 9.07 -9.31
N SER A 63 6.03 10.25 -8.71
CA SER A 63 6.95 10.40 -7.58
C SER A 63 6.48 9.63 -6.35
N TYR A 64 5.17 9.62 -6.07
CA TYR A 64 4.64 8.85 -4.94
C TYR A 64 4.78 7.34 -5.17
N ALA A 65 4.52 6.86 -6.39
CA ALA A 65 4.75 5.47 -6.76
C ALA A 65 6.23 5.08 -6.56
N TYR A 66 7.14 5.95 -7.01
CA TYR A 66 8.58 5.76 -6.87
C TYR A 66 9.02 5.72 -5.39
N ASP A 67 8.51 6.64 -4.57
CA ASP A 67 8.82 6.69 -3.14
C ASP A 67 8.39 5.43 -2.39
N LEU A 68 7.28 4.81 -2.78
CA LEU A 68 6.82 3.54 -2.21
C LEU A 68 7.69 2.35 -2.65
N ALA A 69 8.32 2.41 -3.82
CA ALA A 69 9.08 1.30 -4.40
C ALA A 69 10.56 1.23 -3.98
N ARG A 70 11.10 2.29 -3.37
CA ARG A 70 12.53 2.37 -2.97
C ARG A 70 12.88 1.63 -1.67
#